data_AF-A0A3N5IKP2-F1
#
_entry.id   AF-A0A3N5IKP2-F1
#
_cell.length_a   1.000
_cell.length_b   1.000
_cell.length_c   1.000
_cell.angle_alpha   90.00
_cell.angle_beta   90.00
_cell.angle_gamma   90.00
#
_symmetry.space_group_name_H-M   'P 1'
#
loop_
_entity.id
_entity.type
_entity.pdbx_description
1 polymer ?
#
loop_
_entity_poly.entity_id
_entity_poly.type
_entity_poly.pdbx_seq_one_letter_code
_entity_poly.pdbx_strand_id
1 'polypeptide(L)'
;MNKILAMVLAGLLLVVSGGSLAQDSVYWVDRFSMDKVKEGVPHGWKLEIKEGEPELQVVKEGEGVFVRFKSDKSSFGLRKEFDLDIKEFPFLNWKWKVTQLPEKGDFRDKETDDQAAQVYVLFPRFPARVNSDFLCYYWESNPKNKGLEGPSVAWSKARVIVLQAGKEKLNQWVTEKRNVYEDYKRLFGKEPP
;
A
#
# COMPACT_ATOMS: atom_id res chain seq x y z
N MET A 1 -29.51 43.89 -64.87
CA MET A 1 -29.44 42.42 -64.85
C MET A 1 -28.07 42.01 -64.31
N ASN A 2 -28.04 40.97 -63.48
CA ASN A 2 -26.90 40.35 -62.79
C ASN A 2 -26.54 40.94 -61.41
N LYS A 3 -27.20 40.37 -60.39
CA LYS A 3 -26.87 40.45 -58.97
C LYS A 3 -25.77 39.41 -58.67
N ILE A 4 -24.73 39.79 -57.93
CA ILE A 4 -23.90 38.83 -57.18
C ILE A 4 -23.79 39.38 -55.76
N LEU A 5 -24.56 38.77 -54.86
CA LEU A 5 -24.53 39.03 -53.42
C LEU A 5 -23.48 38.07 -52.83
N ALA A 6 -22.29 38.58 -52.51
CA ALA A 6 -21.29 37.82 -51.79
C ALA A 6 -21.59 37.90 -50.27
N MET A 7 -22.16 36.84 -49.71
CA MET A 7 -22.21 36.64 -48.26
C MET A 7 -20.85 36.11 -47.80
N VAL A 8 -20.09 36.92 -47.08
CA VAL A 8 -18.94 36.46 -46.30
C VAL A 8 -19.47 36.00 -44.95
N LEU A 9 -19.67 34.68 -44.79
CA LEU A 9 -19.86 34.08 -43.48
C LEU A 9 -18.48 33.98 -42.81
N ALA A 10 -18.18 34.90 -41.90
CA ALA A 10 -17.04 34.78 -41.00
C ALA A 10 -17.38 33.72 -39.94
N GLY A 11 -17.01 32.47 -40.18
CA GLY A 11 -17.10 31.41 -39.19
C GLY A 11 -16.07 31.63 -38.09
N LEU A 12 -16.54 31.98 -36.89
CA LEU A 12 -15.72 32.03 -35.68
C LEU A 12 -15.39 30.59 -35.27
N LEU A 13 -14.20 30.11 -35.61
CA LEU A 13 -13.67 28.84 -35.10
C LEU A 13 -13.26 29.04 -33.64
N LEU A 14 -14.18 28.75 -32.71
CA LEU A 14 -13.84 28.52 -31.31
C LEU A 14 -13.14 27.16 -31.22
N VAL A 15 -11.82 27.17 -31.33
CA VAL A 15 -10.99 26.05 -30.89
C VAL A 15 -11.08 26.06 -29.36
N VAL A 16 -12.07 25.35 -28.83
CA VAL A 16 -12.04 24.94 -27.43
C VAL A 16 -10.97 23.87 -27.36
N SER A 17 -9.74 24.29 -27.08
CA SER A 17 -8.71 23.41 -26.57
C SER A 17 -9.24 22.86 -25.25
N GLY A 18 -9.91 21.71 -25.35
CA GLY A 18 -10.21 20.86 -24.21
C GLY A 18 -8.88 20.44 -23.61
N GLY A 19 -8.37 21.27 -22.70
CA GLY A 19 -7.34 20.85 -21.77
C GLY A 19 -7.90 19.63 -21.08
N SER A 20 -7.35 18.46 -21.40
CA SER A 20 -7.60 17.26 -20.61
C SER A 20 -7.08 17.58 -19.22
N LEU A 21 -7.97 18.00 -18.32
CA LEU A 21 -7.72 17.86 -16.90
C LEU A 21 -7.61 16.36 -16.70
N ALA A 22 -6.38 15.84 -16.67
CA ALA A 22 -6.13 14.52 -16.14
C ALA A 22 -6.70 14.54 -14.73
N GLN A 23 -7.89 13.98 -14.58
CA GLN A 23 -8.45 13.74 -13.27
C GLN A 23 -7.57 12.64 -12.69
N ASP A 24 -6.66 13.00 -11.79
CA ASP A 24 -5.88 12.03 -11.01
C ASP A 24 -6.88 11.11 -10.30
N SER A 25 -7.19 9.99 -10.93
CA SER A 25 -8.14 9.03 -10.39
C SER A 25 -7.50 8.39 -9.17
N VAL A 26 -8.17 8.46 -8.04
CA VAL A 26 -7.73 7.76 -6.82
C VAL A 26 -8.46 6.43 -6.74
N TYR A 27 -7.70 5.34 -6.79
CA TYR A 27 -8.21 4.02 -6.47
C TYR A 27 -8.16 3.79 -4.95
N TRP A 28 -9.33 3.69 -4.31
CA TRP A 28 -9.42 3.44 -2.87
C TRP A 28 -9.31 1.95 -2.56
N VAL A 29 -8.15 1.51 -2.04
CA VAL A 29 -8.01 0.16 -1.47
C VAL A 29 -8.99 -0.02 -0.33
N ASP A 30 -8.98 0.91 0.63
CA ASP A 30 -10.02 1.02 1.65
C ASP A 30 -10.00 2.39 2.34
N ARG A 31 -11.13 2.76 2.95
CA ARG A 31 -11.22 3.87 3.92
C ARG A 31 -11.65 3.39 5.32
N PHE A 32 -11.90 2.09 5.43
CA PHE A 32 -12.56 1.38 6.51
C PHE A 32 -13.90 1.99 6.92
N SER A 33 -14.76 1.20 7.53
CA SER A 33 -16.05 1.64 8.04
C SER A 33 -16.45 0.74 9.18
N MET A 34 -17.05 1.34 10.22
CA MET A 34 -17.59 0.59 11.35
C MET A 34 -18.84 -0.22 10.97
N ASP A 35 -19.55 0.19 9.91
CA ASP A 35 -20.83 -0.41 9.50
C ASP A 35 -20.64 -1.67 8.62
N LYS A 36 -19.41 -1.91 8.17
CA LYS A 36 -19.06 -2.98 7.23
C LYS A 36 -17.99 -3.89 7.84
N VAL A 37 -18.31 -4.47 8.99
CA VAL A 37 -17.41 -5.35 9.76
C VAL A 37 -18.12 -6.64 10.11
N LYS A 38 -17.45 -7.78 9.89
CA LYS A 38 -17.90 -9.09 10.35
C LYS A 38 -16.79 -9.71 11.18
N GLU A 39 -17.08 -10.05 12.44
CA GLU A 39 -16.11 -10.69 13.35
C GLU A 39 -14.78 -9.91 13.45
N GLY A 40 -14.86 -8.58 13.49
CA GLY A 40 -13.69 -7.69 13.51
C GLY A 40 -13.02 -7.47 12.16
N VAL A 41 -13.35 -8.27 11.13
CA VAL A 41 -12.78 -8.19 9.78
C VAL A 41 -13.54 -7.17 8.92
N PRO A 42 -12.86 -6.16 8.34
CA PRO A 42 -13.51 -5.22 7.42
C PRO A 42 -14.00 -5.92 6.15
N HIS A 43 -15.12 -5.45 5.60
CA HIS A 43 -15.70 -5.97 4.37
C HIS A 43 -14.69 -5.96 3.20
N GLY A 44 -14.64 -7.07 2.46
CA GLY A 44 -13.72 -7.24 1.32
C GLY A 44 -12.29 -7.61 1.73
N TRP A 45 -11.98 -7.67 3.03
CA TRP A 45 -10.73 -8.23 3.54
C TRP A 45 -10.94 -9.65 4.03
N LYS A 46 -9.88 -10.46 3.90
CA LYS A 46 -9.79 -11.80 4.44
C LYS A 46 -8.76 -11.83 5.56
N LEU A 47 -9.13 -12.38 6.70
CA LEU A 47 -8.21 -12.66 7.79
C LEU A 47 -7.35 -13.88 7.43
N GLU A 48 -6.04 -13.72 7.58
CA GLU A 48 -5.05 -14.79 7.42
C GLU A 48 -4.34 -14.98 8.75
N ILE A 49 -4.43 -16.19 9.31
CA ILE A 49 -3.81 -16.56 10.59
C ILE A 49 -2.68 -17.54 10.27
N LYS A 50 -1.48 -17.20 10.70
CA LYS A 50 -0.30 -18.06 10.63
C LYS A 50 -0.10 -18.82 11.94
N GLU A 51 -0.28 -18.15 13.07
CA GLU A 51 -0.08 -18.74 14.40
C GLU A 51 -0.89 -17.98 15.47
N GLY A 52 -1.34 -18.70 16.50
CA GLY A 52 -2.03 -18.11 17.66
C GLY A 52 -3.43 -17.56 17.35
N GLU A 53 -4.02 -16.92 18.36
CA GLU A 53 -5.34 -16.31 18.27
C GLU A 53 -5.22 -14.84 17.84
N PRO A 54 -5.91 -14.41 16.76
CA PRO A 54 -5.81 -13.04 16.27
C PRO A 54 -6.63 -12.05 17.12
N GLU A 55 -6.04 -10.91 17.49
CA GLU A 55 -6.77 -9.80 18.09
C GLU A 55 -6.84 -8.60 17.11
N LEU A 56 -8.04 -8.39 16.57
CA LEU A 56 -8.33 -7.46 15.48
C LEU A 56 -9.58 -6.64 15.84
N GLN A 57 -9.51 -5.32 15.67
CA GLN A 57 -10.68 -4.46 15.86
C GLN A 57 -10.71 -3.30 14.87
N VAL A 58 -11.84 -3.06 14.22
CA VAL A 58 -12.09 -1.79 13.53
C VAL A 58 -12.44 -0.73 14.57
N VAL A 59 -11.71 0.37 14.57
CA VAL A 59 -11.80 1.44 15.57
C VAL A 59 -11.93 2.79 14.89
N LYS A 60 -12.69 3.70 15.50
CA LYS A 60 -12.70 5.12 15.13
C LYS A 60 -11.66 5.85 15.96
N GLU A 61 -10.80 6.63 15.31
CA GLU A 61 -9.82 7.49 15.99
C GLU A 61 -9.75 8.84 15.28
N GLY A 62 -10.09 9.91 16.01
CA GLY A 62 -10.30 11.22 15.40
C GLY A 62 -11.39 11.16 14.32
N GLU A 63 -11.06 11.66 13.13
CA GLU A 63 -11.95 11.65 11.96
C GLU A 63 -11.84 10.36 11.12
N GLY A 64 -10.88 9.48 11.42
CA GLY A 64 -10.61 8.27 10.64
C GLY A 64 -11.19 7.00 11.25
N VAL A 65 -11.36 5.99 10.41
CA VAL A 65 -11.63 4.60 10.81
C VAL A 65 -10.41 3.76 10.44
N PHE A 66 -9.95 2.93 11.37
CA PHE A 66 -8.72 2.16 11.24
C PHE A 66 -8.92 0.74 11.72
N VAL A 67 -8.00 -0.14 11.33
CA VAL A 67 -7.93 -1.49 11.85
C VAL A 67 -6.80 -1.57 12.86
N ARG A 68 -7.13 -1.85 14.11
CA ARG A 68 -6.16 -2.13 15.17
C ARG A 68 -5.84 -3.61 15.16
N PHE A 69 -4.55 -3.90 15.07
CA PHE A 69 -3.98 -5.23 15.30
C PHE A 69 -3.32 -5.22 16.68
N LYS A 70 -3.46 -6.31 17.43
CA LYS A 70 -2.62 -6.58 18.59
C LYS A 70 -2.16 -8.02 18.50
N SER A 71 -0.85 -8.20 18.50
CA SER A 71 -0.26 -9.54 18.58
C SER A 71 0.20 -9.82 20.01
N ASP A 72 -0.25 -10.93 20.55
CA ASP A 72 0.32 -11.56 21.75
C ASP A 72 0.52 -13.04 21.43
N LYS A 73 1.78 -13.46 21.27
CA LYS A 73 2.16 -14.82 20.83
C LYS A 73 1.36 -15.29 19.61
N SER A 74 1.18 -14.41 18.63
CA SER A 74 0.33 -14.64 17.46
C SER A 74 0.94 -14.04 16.19
N SER A 75 0.53 -14.53 15.03
CA SER A 75 0.94 -14.02 13.73
C SER A 75 -0.25 -14.09 12.79
N PHE A 76 -0.74 -12.94 12.36
CA PHE A 76 -1.91 -12.81 11.50
C PHE A 76 -1.87 -11.51 10.70
N GLY A 77 -2.70 -11.43 9.66
CA GLY A 77 -2.79 -10.26 8.80
C GLY A 77 -4.13 -10.18 8.08
N LEU A 78 -4.34 -9.07 7.37
CA LEU A 78 -5.48 -8.92 6.46
C LEU A 78 -4.99 -8.90 5.01
N ARG A 79 -5.67 -9.65 4.16
CA ARG A 79 -5.44 -9.69 2.71
C ARG A 79 -6.66 -9.16 1.98
N LYS A 80 -6.42 -8.33 0.96
CA LYS A 80 -7.42 -7.90 0.00
C LYS A 80 -6.82 -8.00 -1.40
N GLU A 81 -7.61 -8.53 -2.32
CA GLU A 81 -7.22 -8.65 -3.72
C GLU A 81 -7.97 -7.60 -4.54
N PHE A 82 -7.29 -7.07 -5.53
CA PHE A 82 -7.81 -6.12 -6.48
C PHE A 82 -7.06 -6.27 -7.79
N ASP A 83 -7.74 -5.96 -8.88
CA ASP A 83 -7.20 -5.97 -10.23
C ASP A 83 -6.95 -4.52 -10.65
N LEU A 84 -5.68 -4.11 -10.66
CA LEU A 84 -5.26 -2.76 -11.05
C LEU A 84 -3.93 -2.82 -11.80
N ASP A 85 -3.75 -1.90 -12.76
CA ASP A 85 -2.46 -1.68 -13.40
C ASP A 85 -1.62 -0.74 -12.53
N ILE A 86 -0.49 -1.25 -12.00
CA ILE A 86 0.43 -0.47 -11.17
C ILE A 86 1.17 0.62 -11.99
N LYS A 87 1.12 0.58 -13.32
CA LYS A 87 1.62 1.68 -14.17
C LYS A 87 0.64 2.84 -14.22
N GLU A 88 -0.65 2.57 -14.15
CA GLU A 88 -1.70 3.59 -14.05
C GLU A 88 -1.81 4.15 -12.62
N PHE A 89 -1.68 3.28 -11.61
CA PHE A 89 -1.74 3.65 -10.18
C PHE A 89 -0.43 3.33 -9.42
N PRO A 90 0.70 3.98 -9.75
CA PRO A 90 2.00 3.60 -9.20
C PRO A 90 2.18 3.97 -7.72
N PHE A 91 1.39 4.91 -7.21
CA PHE A 91 1.53 5.41 -5.85
C PHE A 91 0.57 4.73 -4.87
N LEU A 92 1.12 3.97 -3.92
CA LEU A 92 0.39 3.52 -2.74
C LEU A 92 0.53 4.54 -1.62
N ASN A 93 -0.60 4.92 -1.02
CA ASN A 93 -0.67 5.85 0.09
C ASN A 93 -1.40 5.17 1.26
N TRP A 94 -0.85 5.24 2.46
CA TRP A 94 -1.50 4.68 3.65
C TRP A 94 -1.11 5.44 4.91
N LYS A 95 -1.87 5.19 5.98
CA LYS A 95 -1.55 5.65 7.33
C LYS A 95 -1.42 4.46 8.26
N TRP A 96 -0.42 4.50 9.12
CA TRP A 96 -0.23 3.53 10.19
C TRP A 96 0.23 4.22 11.47
N LYS A 97 0.05 3.54 12.59
CA LYS A 97 0.54 3.96 13.89
C LYS A 97 0.98 2.71 14.64
N VAL A 98 2.20 2.75 15.16
CA VAL A 98 2.73 1.71 16.04
C VAL A 98 2.72 2.21 17.48
N THR A 99 2.19 1.40 18.39
CA THR A 99 2.12 1.70 19.82
C THR A 99 3.20 0.98 20.62
N GLN A 100 3.69 -0.15 20.12
CA GLN A 100 4.72 -0.97 20.76
C GLN A 100 5.61 -1.65 19.71
N LEU A 101 6.91 -1.72 19.98
CA LEU A 101 7.89 -2.43 19.14
C LEU A 101 8.23 -3.78 19.76
N PRO A 102 8.47 -4.83 18.95
CA PRO A 102 9.21 -6.01 19.39
C PRO A 102 10.58 -5.60 19.94
N GLU A 103 11.04 -6.18 21.05
CA GLU A 103 12.25 -5.70 21.72
C GLU A 103 13.53 -5.82 20.87
N LYS A 104 13.62 -6.89 20.08
CA LYS A 104 14.83 -7.27 19.34
C LYS A 104 14.66 -7.26 17.81
N GLY A 105 13.54 -6.75 17.30
CA GLY A 105 13.21 -6.78 15.88
C GLY A 105 14.34 -6.28 14.98
N ASP A 106 14.77 -7.13 14.04
CA ASP A 106 15.74 -6.81 12.99
C ASP A 106 15.51 -7.73 11.78
N PHE A 107 14.94 -7.22 10.69
CA PHE A 107 14.63 -8.03 9.48
C PHE A 107 15.82 -8.74 8.83
N ARG A 108 17.05 -8.39 9.21
CA ARG A 108 18.28 -8.95 8.65
C ARG A 108 18.72 -10.22 9.37
N ASP A 109 18.14 -10.51 10.54
CA ASP A 109 18.45 -11.68 11.34
C ASP A 109 17.19 -12.55 11.47
N LYS A 110 17.31 -13.81 11.06
CA LYS A 110 16.19 -14.75 11.00
C LYS A 110 15.58 -15.04 12.37
N GLU A 111 16.38 -15.03 13.43
CA GLU A 111 15.89 -15.32 14.78
C GLU A 111 15.16 -14.13 15.40
N THR A 112 15.31 -12.95 14.80
CA THR A 112 14.68 -11.70 15.26
C THR A 112 13.90 -10.98 14.15
N ASP A 113 13.52 -11.67 13.08
CA ASP A 113 12.72 -11.13 11.98
C ASP A 113 11.27 -10.94 12.45
N ASP A 114 11.07 -9.89 13.25
CA ASP A 114 9.80 -9.51 13.86
C ASP A 114 9.66 -7.98 13.86
N GLN A 115 8.67 -7.48 13.11
CA GLN A 115 8.43 -6.06 12.91
C GLN A 115 7.06 -5.65 13.46
N ALA A 116 7.02 -4.44 14.00
CA ALA A 116 5.83 -3.92 14.66
C ALA A 116 4.64 -3.68 13.71
N ALA A 117 4.92 -3.34 12.44
CA ALA A 117 3.92 -3.21 11.40
C ALA A 117 4.54 -3.48 10.02
N GLN A 118 3.74 -4.10 9.15
CA GLN A 118 4.16 -4.53 7.83
C GLN A 118 3.04 -4.27 6.81
N VAL A 119 3.39 -3.74 5.65
CA VAL A 119 2.50 -3.66 4.47
C VAL A 119 3.15 -4.45 3.34
N TYR A 120 2.39 -5.36 2.74
CA TYR A 120 2.87 -6.17 1.62
C TYR A 120 2.09 -5.84 0.35
N VAL A 121 2.82 -5.69 -0.76
CA VAL A 121 2.25 -5.70 -2.11
C VAL A 121 2.70 -6.96 -2.82
N LEU A 122 1.74 -7.79 -3.22
CA LEU A 122 1.99 -9.10 -3.82
C LEU A 122 1.78 -9.04 -5.31
N PHE A 123 2.74 -9.56 -6.06
CA PHE A 123 2.72 -9.64 -7.51
C PHE A 123 2.67 -11.11 -7.93
N PRO A 124 1.45 -11.69 -8.12
CA PRO A 124 1.32 -13.09 -8.46
C PRO A 124 1.89 -13.37 -9.86
N ARG A 125 2.71 -14.42 -9.99
CA ARG A 125 3.18 -14.91 -11.30
C ARG A 125 2.83 -16.36 -11.46
N PHE A 126 2.36 -16.78 -12.63
CA PHE A 126 1.98 -18.17 -12.84
C PHE A 126 3.22 -19.12 -12.78
N PRO A 127 3.13 -20.24 -12.05
CA PRO A 127 2.09 -20.60 -11.08
C PRO A 127 2.20 -19.79 -9.76
N ALA A 128 1.10 -19.09 -9.40
CA ALA A 128 1.08 -18.06 -8.35
C ALA A 128 1.52 -18.56 -6.96
N ARG A 129 1.25 -19.84 -6.66
CA ARG A 129 1.59 -20.45 -5.36
C ARG A 129 3.09 -20.48 -5.05
N VAL A 130 3.95 -20.42 -6.07
CA VAL A 130 5.41 -20.55 -5.90
C VAL A 130 6.19 -19.35 -6.45
N ASN A 131 5.60 -18.55 -7.35
CA ASN A 131 6.30 -17.51 -8.09
C ASN A 131 5.82 -16.08 -7.79
N SER A 132 5.11 -15.87 -6.68
CA SER A 132 4.71 -14.52 -6.28
C SER A 132 5.91 -13.73 -5.74
N ASP A 133 6.11 -12.51 -6.25
CA ASP A 133 7.07 -11.57 -5.68
C ASP A 133 6.37 -10.72 -4.60
N PHE A 134 7.08 -10.39 -3.52
CA PHE A 134 6.53 -9.65 -2.38
C PHE A 134 7.35 -8.39 -2.16
N LEU A 135 6.73 -7.22 -2.28
CA LEU A 135 7.33 -5.96 -1.89
C LEU A 135 6.80 -5.57 -0.50
N CYS A 136 7.69 -5.45 0.46
CA CYS A 136 7.36 -5.29 1.87
C CYS A 136 7.83 -3.94 2.39
N TYR A 137 6.97 -3.24 3.11
CA TYR A 137 7.27 -1.98 3.78
C TYR A 137 7.16 -2.15 5.29
N TYR A 138 8.26 -1.91 6.01
CA TYR A 138 8.35 -2.23 7.45
C TYR A 138 8.41 -1.00 8.34
N TRP A 139 7.85 -1.18 9.55
CA TRP A 139 8.20 -0.42 10.73
C TRP A 139 9.06 -1.27 11.67
N GLU A 140 10.36 -0.97 11.70
CA GLU A 140 11.39 -1.74 12.40
C GLU A 140 11.60 -1.33 13.86
N SER A 141 12.15 -2.24 14.65
CA SER A 141 12.53 -1.94 16.05
C SER A 141 13.88 -1.24 16.13
N ASN A 142 14.85 -1.70 15.35
CA ASN A 142 16.20 -1.14 15.35
C ASN A 142 16.24 0.20 14.59
N PRO A 143 16.45 1.35 15.26
CA PRO A 143 16.44 2.66 14.60
C PRO A 143 17.50 2.81 13.50
N LYS A 144 18.59 2.04 13.55
CA LYS A 144 19.64 2.04 12.52
C LYS A 144 19.19 1.44 11.19
N ASN A 145 18.08 0.70 11.20
CA ASN A 145 17.57 0.05 10.00
C ASN A 145 16.71 0.98 9.14
N LYS A 146 16.41 2.21 9.58
CA LYS A 146 15.59 3.15 8.80
C LYS A 146 16.23 3.43 7.44
N GLY A 147 15.45 3.26 6.37
CA GLY A 147 15.91 3.43 5.00
C GLY A 147 16.73 2.27 4.44
N LEU A 148 16.99 1.22 5.22
CA LEU A 148 17.61 0.01 4.69
C LEU A 148 16.63 -0.76 3.82
N GLU A 149 17.20 -1.50 2.88
CA GLU A 149 16.49 -2.33 1.93
C GLU A 149 17.24 -3.64 1.73
N GLY A 150 16.53 -4.70 1.37
CA GLY A 150 17.17 -5.99 1.13
C GLY A 150 16.19 -7.14 0.94
N PRO A 151 16.69 -8.36 0.70
CA PRO A 151 15.87 -9.55 0.74
C PRO A 151 15.37 -9.83 2.16
N SER A 152 14.17 -10.38 2.29
CA SER A 152 13.73 -10.98 3.57
C SER A 152 14.54 -12.24 3.86
N VAL A 153 14.86 -12.45 5.14
CA VAL A 153 15.48 -13.69 5.63
C VAL A 153 14.49 -14.84 5.79
N ALA A 154 13.18 -14.54 5.90
CA ALA A 154 12.11 -15.51 6.01
C ALA A 154 11.54 -15.96 4.65
N TRP A 155 11.48 -15.06 3.67
CA TRP A 155 10.88 -15.34 2.35
C TRP A 155 11.78 -14.88 1.20
N SER A 156 12.36 -15.82 0.47
CA SER A 156 13.34 -15.53 -0.60
C SER A 156 12.83 -14.66 -1.75
N LYS A 157 11.51 -14.65 -1.99
CA LYS A 157 10.83 -13.81 -2.99
C LYS A 157 10.42 -12.42 -2.47
N ALA A 158 10.66 -12.15 -1.20
CA ALA A 158 10.35 -10.86 -0.62
C ALA A 158 11.54 -9.89 -0.70
N ARG A 159 11.21 -8.62 -0.93
CA ARG A 159 12.11 -7.47 -0.87
C ARG A 159 11.52 -6.46 0.09
N VAL A 160 12.34 -6.02 1.02
CA VAL A 160 11.97 -5.17 2.15
C VAL A 160 12.50 -3.76 1.92
N ILE A 161 11.70 -2.77 2.28
CA ILE A 161 12.10 -1.38 2.49
C ILE A 161 11.65 -0.97 3.90
N VAL A 162 12.59 -0.55 4.74
CA VAL A 162 12.29 -0.06 6.09
C VAL A 162 11.95 1.42 6.03
N LEU A 163 10.67 1.77 6.17
CA LEU A 163 10.20 3.16 6.06
C LEU A 163 10.30 3.91 7.39
N GLN A 164 9.93 3.24 8.48
CA GLN A 164 10.05 3.77 9.83
C GLN A 164 10.85 2.79 10.68
N ALA A 165 11.55 3.31 11.68
CA ALA A 165 12.26 2.48 12.63
C ALA A 165 12.38 3.16 13.99
N GLY A 166 12.45 2.35 15.04
CA GLY A 166 12.67 2.82 16.39
C GLY A 166 11.48 3.58 17.00
N LYS A 167 11.74 4.18 18.16
CA LYS A 167 10.71 4.68 19.08
C LYS A 167 10.21 6.10 18.78
N GLU A 168 10.90 6.83 17.90
CA GLU A 168 10.71 8.28 17.68
C GLU A 168 9.27 8.66 17.33
N LYS A 169 8.61 7.85 16.48
CA LYS A 169 7.24 8.10 16.02
C LYS A 169 6.19 7.19 16.66
N LEU A 170 6.49 6.56 17.79
CA LEU A 170 5.49 5.75 18.49
C LEU A 170 4.30 6.61 18.91
N ASN A 171 3.12 5.99 18.88
CA ASN A 171 1.83 6.61 19.18
C ASN A 171 1.45 7.78 18.28
N GLN A 172 2.14 7.97 17.15
CA GLN A 172 1.85 8.98 16.15
C GLN A 172 1.38 8.33 14.85
N TRP A 173 0.38 8.93 14.21
CA TRP A 173 -0.02 8.55 12.86
C TRP A 173 1.03 9.01 11.85
N VAL A 174 1.57 8.08 11.09
CA VAL A 174 2.51 8.36 10.00
C VAL A 174 1.81 8.07 8.69
N THR A 175 1.90 9.01 7.75
CA THR A 175 1.41 8.85 6.38
C THR A 175 2.59 8.50 5.48
N GLU A 176 2.46 7.43 4.71
CA GLU A 176 3.45 7.00 3.74
C GLU A 176 2.88 7.19 2.33
N LYS A 177 3.77 7.51 1.38
CA LYS A 177 3.51 7.53 -0.05
C LYS A 177 4.68 6.87 -0.77
N ARG A 178 4.44 5.78 -1.47
CA ARG A 178 5.47 5.01 -2.17
C ARG A 178 5.11 4.80 -3.63
N ASN A 179 6.07 5.02 -4.52
CA ASN A 179 5.96 4.56 -5.89
C ASN A 179 6.32 3.07 -5.92
N VAL A 180 5.28 2.23 -5.85
CA VAL A 180 5.41 0.78 -5.78
C VAL A 180 5.99 0.21 -7.07
N TYR A 181 5.63 0.78 -8.22
CA TYR A 181 6.16 0.38 -9.53
C TYR A 181 7.69 0.58 -9.59
N GLU A 182 8.18 1.75 -9.18
CA GLU A 182 9.62 2.04 -9.16
C GLU A 182 10.36 1.26 -8.09
N ASP A 183 9.77 1.11 -6.90
CA ASP A 183 10.34 0.27 -5.83
C ASP A 183 10.50 -1.19 -6.30
N TYR A 184 9.49 -1.72 -7.00
CA TYR A 184 9.55 -3.06 -7.58
C TYR A 184 10.69 -3.16 -8.60
N LYS A 185 10.73 -2.26 -9.59
CA LYS A 185 11.76 -2.31 -10.64
C LYS A 185 13.17 -2.25 -10.08
N ARG A 186 13.38 -1.38 -9.11
CA ARG A 186 14.68 -1.17 -8.47
C ARG A 186 15.14 -2.36 -7.64
N LEU A 187 14.25 -3.02 -6.89
CA LEU A 187 14.61 -4.13 -5.99
C LEU A 187 14.59 -5.51 -6.66
N PHE A 188 13.82 -5.67 -7.74
CA PHE A 188 13.70 -6.93 -8.46
C PHE A 188 14.44 -6.94 -9.81
N GLY A 189 14.83 -5.77 -10.33
CA GLY A 189 15.58 -5.63 -11.59
C GLY A 189 14.77 -5.99 -12.84
N LYS A 190 13.44 -5.95 -12.77
CA LYS A 190 12.52 -6.35 -13.84
C LYS A 190 11.18 -5.60 -13.72
N GLU A 191 10.40 -5.61 -14.79
CA GLU A 191 9.03 -5.08 -14.77
C GLU A 191 8.11 -5.94 -13.87
N PRO A 192 7.17 -5.30 -13.14
CA PRO A 192 6.10 -6.04 -12.47
C PRO A 192 5.24 -6.79 -13.51
N PRO A 193 4.70 -7.95 -13.12
CA PRO A 193 3.91 -8.79 -14.01
C PRO A 193 2.61 -8.13 -14.46
#